data_AF-A0A658K5F5-F1
#
_entry.id   AF-A0A658K5F5-F1
#
_cell.length_a   1.000
_cell.length_b   1.000
_cell.length_c   1.000
_cell.angle_alpha   90.00
_cell.angle_beta   90.00
_cell.angle_gamma   90.00
#
_symmetry.space_group_name_H-M   'P 1'
#
loop_
_entity.id
_entity.type
_entity.pdbx_description
1 polymer ?
#
loop_
_entity_poly.entity_id
_entity_poly.type
_entity_poly.pdbx_seq_one_letter_code
_entity_poly.pdbx_strand_id
1 'polypeptide(L)'
;MATVKGDKASGDEPAVQANQVTPATASVADAVSPPAPPVAVRTYRDTLYTSRTLILPDDRTLAVAKGIVTALADDAVAVQCLSTHPDLEPVE
;
A
#
# COMPACT_ATOMS: atom_id res chain seq x y z
N MET A 1 -49.49 23.39 -30.27
CA MET A 1 -49.65 22.53 -29.08
C MET A 1 -48.40 21.68 -28.94
N ALA A 2 -47.40 22.16 -28.18
CA ALA A 2 -46.31 21.38 -27.62
C ALA A 2 -45.57 22.30 -26.64
N THR A 3 -45.63 21.94 -25.37
CA THR A 3 -44.91 22.54 -24.26
C THR A 3 -43.46 22.04 -24.26
N VAL A 4 -42.53 22.88 -23.82
CA VAL A 4 -41.56 22.58 -22.75
C VAL A 4 -40.77 23.86 -22.49
N LYS A 5 -40.96 24.36 -21.27
CA LYS A 5 -40.28 25.50 -20.67
C LYS A 5 -39.05 24.92 -19.96
N GLY A 6 -37.86 25.19 -20.49
CA GLY A 6 -36.59 24.88 -19.86
C GLY A 6 -36.09 26.14 -19.17
N ASP A 7 -36.41 26.28 -17.89
CA ASP A 7 -35.86 27.36 -17.07
C ASP A 7 -34.38 27.12 -16.78
N LYS A 8 -33.71 28.28 -16.74
CA LYS A 8 -32.28 28.53 -16.66
C LYS A 8 -31.86 28.67 -15.20
N ALA A 9 -30.58 28.37 -14.98
CA ALA A 9 -29.74 28.70 -13.82
C ALA A 9 -29.81 27.77 -12.60
N SER A 10 -28.82 26.89 -12.52
CA SER A 10 -28.08 26.73 -11.25
C SER A 10 -26.62 26.48 -11.60
N GLY A 11 -25.92 27.59 -11.87
CA GLY A 11 -24.47 27.65 -11.82
C GLY A 11 -24.14 28.42 -10.56
N ASP A 12 -23.80 27.70 -9.50
CA ASP A 12 -22.97 28.22 -8.42
C ASP A 12 -21.95 27.12 -8.15
N GLU A 13 -20.80 27.25 -8.84
CA GLU A 13 -19.59 26.56 -8.45
C GLU A 13 -19.19 27.09 -7.07
N PRO A 14 -18.99 26.23 -6.05
CA PRO A 14 -18.23 26.66 -4.90
C PRO A 14 -16.77 26.75 -5.34
N ALA A 15 -16.28 27.97 -5.27
CA ALA A 15 -14.93 28.39 -5.58
C ALA A 15 -13.86 27.40 -5.09
N VAL A 16 -12.91 27.15 -5.99
CA VAL A 16 -11.55 26.72 -5.71
C VAL A 16 -10.96 27.53 -4.54
N GLN A 17 -11.00 26.99 -3.32
CA GLN A 17 -10.08 27.43 -2.27
C GLN A 17 -8.81 26.58 -2.38
N ALA A 18 -7.96 27.00 -3.32
CA ALA A 18 -6.55 26.69 -3.26
C ALA A 18 -6.00 27.28 -1.96
N ASN A 19 -5.76 26.44 -0.96
CA ASN A 19 -4.73 26.61 0.06
C ASN A 19 -4.73 25.38 0.96
N GLN A 20 -3.93 24.35 0.64
CA GLN A 20 -3.13 23.58 1.60
C GLN A 20 -1.98 22.90 0.81
N VAL A 21 -0.96 23.66 0.42
CA VAL A 21 0.38 23.08 0.19
C VAL A 21 0.94 22.81 1.58
N THR A 22 0.75 21.58 2.07
CA THR A 22 1.53 21.08 3.21
C THR A 22 2.72 20.32 2.66
N PRO A 23 3.97 20.73 2.95
CA PRO A 23 5.13 19.91 2.64
C PRO A 23 5.00 18.64 3.48
N ALA A 24 4.92 17.48 2.82
CA ALA A 24 4.99 16.19 3.48
C ALA A 24 6.41 16.02 4.05
N THR A 25 6.66 16.71 5.16
CA THR A 25 7.81 16.49 6.02
C THR A 25 7.34 15.50 7.07
N ALA A 26 7.99 14.35 7.11
CA ALA A 26 7.66 13.20 7.93
C ALA A 26 7.39 13.57 9.40
N SER A 27 6.38 12.93 10.00
CA SER A 27 6.42 12.56 11.41
C SER A 27 5.97 11.12 11.53
N VAL A 28 7.00 10.30 11.71
CA VAL A 28 7.05 8.91 12.19
C VAL A 28 6.02 8.70 13.31
N ALA A 29 5.09 7.79 13.08
CA ALA A 29 4.97 6.50 13.78
C ALA A 29 5.06 6.58 15.32
N ASP A 30 3.91 6.38 15.96
CA ASP A 30 3.80 5.65 17.22
C ASP A 30 2.36 5.17 17.39
N ALA A 31 1.94 4.23 16.54
CA ALA A 31 0.80 3.40 16.89
C ALA A 31 1.34 2.28 17.77
N VAL A 32 1.39 2.52 19.09
CA VAL A 32 1.66 1.49 20.10
C VAL A 32 0.51 0.49 20.06
N SER A 33 0.57 -0.45 19.11
CA SER A 33 -0.19 -1.69 19.23
C SER A 33 0.39 -2.47 20.41
N PRO A 34 -0.45 -3.10 21.25
CA PRO A 34 0.03 -3.99 22.30
C PRO A 34 0.99 -5.03 21.69
N PRO A 35 1.99 -5.52 22.45
CA PRO A 35 2.86 -6.58 21.95
C PRO A 35 2.00 -7.81 21.68
N ALA A 36 1.60 -7.97 20.42
CA ALA A 36 1.12 -9.24 19.92
C ALA A 36 2.21 -10.28 20.27
N PRO A 37 1.82 -11.54 20.56
CA PRO A 37 2.80 -12.61 20.74
C PRO A 37 3.80 -12.56 19.59
N PRO A 38 5.08 -12.95 19.80
CA PRO A 38 6.09 -12.86 18.75
C PRO A 38 5.62 -13.70 17.56
N VAL A 39 4.98 -13.05 16.59
CA VAL A 39 4.56 -13.69 15.36
C VAL A 39 5.88 -13.91 14.62
N ALA A 40 6.21 -15.17 14.37
CA ALA A 40 7.40 -15.46 13.60
C ALA A 40 7.20 -14.82 12.23
N VAL A 41 8.06 -13.89 11.87
CA VAL A 41 8.08 -13.25 10.55
C VAL A 41 9.35 -13.64 9.83
N ARG A 42 9.26 -13.81 8.52
CA ARG A 42 10.42 -13.93 7.64
C ARG A 42 10.57 -12.66 6.83
N THR A 43 11.79 -12.18 6.78
CA THR A 43 12.17 -11.02 5.99
C THR A 43 12.98 -11.47 4.79
N TYR A 44 12.71 -10.89 3.63
CA TYR A 44 13.44 -11.11 2.40
C TYR A 44 13.88 -9.77 1.84
N ARG A 45 15.07 -9.76 1.25
CA ARG A 45 15.66 -8.64 0.54
C ARG A 45 15.50 -8.85 -0.94
N ASP A 46 14.99 -7.81 -1.57
CA ASP A 46 14.90 -7.69 -3.00
C ASP A 46 16.20 -7.15 -3.58
N THR A 47 16.79 -7.94 -4.47
CA THR A 47 18.08 -7.61 -5.10
C THR A 47 17.90 -6.82 -6.41
N LEU A 48 16.72 -6.88 -7.03
CA LEU A 48 16.43 -6.20 -8.29
C LEU A 48 15.78 -4.82 -8.09
N TYR A 49 14.86 -4.70 -7.14
CA TYR A 49 14.00 -3.54 -6.95
C TYR A 49 13.99 -3.07 -5.50
N THR A 50 14.18 -1.77 -5.27
CA THR A 50 14.02 -1.19 -3.93
C THR A 50 12.56 -0.97 -3.53
N SER A 51 11.62 -1.05 -4.48
CA SER A 51 10.18 -0.97 -4.22
C SER A 51 9.41 -1.72 -5.30
N ARG A 52 8.56 -2.67 -4.91
CA ARG A 52 7.60 -3.33 -5.81
C ARG A 52 6.44 -3.94 -5.04
N THR A 53 5.36 -4.28 -5.73
CA THR A 53 4.24 -5.04 -5.17
C THR A 53 4.29 -6.45 -5.74
N LEU A 54 4.45 -7.45 -4.87
CA LEU A 54 4.39 -8.86 -5.24
C LEU A 54 2.95 -9.33 -5.12
N ILE A 55 2.43 -9.99 -6.15
CA ILE A 55 1.10 -10.56 -6.16
C ILE A 55 1.26 -12.05 -5.88
N LEU A 56 0.70 -12.52 -4.77
CA LEU A 56 0.68 -13.92 -4.36
C LEU A 56 -0.33 -14.68 -5.23
N PRO A 57 -0.20 -16.01 -5.34
CA PRO A 57 -1.15 -16.84 -6.09
C PRO A 57 -2.57 -16.88 -5.48
N ASP A 58 -2.72 -16.36 -4.26
CA ASP A 58 -3.98 -16.21 -3.52
C ASP A 58 -4.61 -14.82 -3.73
N ASP A 59 -4.21 -14.10 -4.78
CA ASP A 59 -4.60 -12.70 -5.11
C ASP A 59 -4.22 -11.64 -4.06
N ARG A 60 -3.60 -12.05 -2.94
CA ARG A 60 -3.03 -11.14 -1.93
C ARG A 60 -1.79 -10.45 -2.46
N THR A 61 -1.48 -9.29 -1.90
CA THR A 61 -0.29 -8.51 -2.29
C THR A 61 0.65 -8.28 -1.13
N LEU A 62 1.96 -8.35 -1.41
CA LEU A 62 3.03 -7.99 -0.48
C LEU A 62 3.79 -6.79 -1.03
N ALA A 63 3.87 -5.75 -0.21
CA ALA A 63 4.65 -4.57 -0.55
C ALA A 63 6.12 -4.80 -0.16
N VAL A 64 7.00 -4.69 -1.15
CA VAL A 64 8.43 -4.55 -0.95
C VAL A 64 8.71 -3.06 -0.75
N ALA A 65 9.22 -2.69 0.42
CA ALA A 65 9.59 -1.32 0.76
C ALA A 65 11.07 -1.25 1.11
N LYS A 66 11.81 -0.31 0.52
CA LYS A 66 13.27 -0.18 0.69
C LYS A 66 14.05 -1.47 0.36
N GLY A 67 13.53 -2.25 -0.57
CA GLY A 67 14.09 -3.54 -1.00
C GLY A 67 13.89 -4.62 0.05
N ILE A 68 12.96 -4.44 0.98
CA ILE A 68 12.66 -5.40 2.03
C ILE A 68 11.18 -5.76 1.96
N VAL A 69 10.89 -7.05 2.06
CA VAL A 69 9.54 -7.58 2.17
C VAL A 69 9.47 -8.51 3.37
N THR A 70 8.38 -8.40 4.11
CA THR A 70 8.17 -9.18 5.33
C THR A 70 6.91 -10.01 5.14
N ALA A 71 7.02 -11.31 5.40
CA ALA A 71 5.92 -12.25 5.41
C ALA A 71 5.80 -12.88 6.80
N LEU A 72 4.58 -13.29 7.17
CA LEU A 72 4.39 -14.13 8.36
C LEU A 72 5.01 -15.50 8.08
N ALA A 73 5.75 -16.06 9.03
CA ALA A 73 6.32 -17.41 8.90
C ALA A 73 5.23 -18.49 8.91
N ASP A 74 4.07 -18.20 9.52
CA ASP A 74 2.87 -19.05 9.45
C ASP A 74 2.19 -19.00 8.05
N ASP A 75 2.51 -17.99 7.23
CA ASP A 75 1.94 -17.85 5.89
C ASP A 75 2.78 -18.62 4.87
N ALA A 76 2.53 -19.93 4.79
CA ALA A 76 3.24 -20.81 3.87
C ALA A 76 3.15 -20.35 2.41
N VAL A 77 2.05 -19.72 1.99
CA VAL A 77 1.86 -19.21 0.63
C VAL A 77 2.83 -18.06 0.36
N ALA A 78 2.92 -17.08 1.25
CA ALA A 78 3.85 -15.97 1.16
C ALA A 78 5.30 -16.45 1.21
N VAL A 79 5.65 -17.30 2.19
CA VAL A 79 7.02 -17.82 2.34
C VAL A 79 7.45 -18.62 1.12
N GLN A 80 6.57 -19.49 0.59
CA GLN A 80 6.86 -20.25 -0.62
C GLN A 80 7.00 -19.34 -1.84
N CYS A 81 6.13 -18.35 -2.00
CA CYS A 81 6.21 -17.39 -3.11
C CYS A 81 7.56 -16.67 -3.06
N LEU A 82 7.90 -16.07 -1.91
CA LEU A 82 9.15 -15.34 -1.73
C LEU A 82 10.38 -16.23 -1.95
N SER A 83 10.37 -17.44 -1.39
CA SER A 83 11.49 -18.39 -1.53
C SER A 83 11.64 -18.97 -2.93
N THR A 84 10.62 -18.90 -3.79
CA THR A 84 10.69 -19.39 -5.18
C THR A 84 11.31 -18.34 -6.11
N HIS A 85 11.32 -17.07 -5.71
CA HIS A 85 11.92 -16.00 -6.50
C HIS A 85 13.44 -15.95 -6.29
N PRO A 86 14.25 -16.14 -7.35
CA PRO A 86 15.71 -16.09 -7.23
C PRO A 86 16.24 -14.69 -6.88
N ASP A 87 15.43 -13.66 -7.11
CA ASP A 87 15.78 -12.26 -6.84
C ASP A 87 15.55 -11.85 -5.37
N LEU A 88 14.92 -12.72 -4.58
CA LEU A 88 14.60 -12.47 -3.18
C LEU A 88 15.50 -13.31 -2.27
N GLU A 89 16.38 -12.66 -1.54
CA GLU A 89 17.28 -13.32 -0.61
C GLU A 89 16.71 -13.24 0.81
N PRO A 90 16.61 -14.34 1.57
CA PRO A 90 16.20 -14.28 2.97
C PRO A 90 17.19 -13.46 3.79
N VAL A 91 16.67 -12.56 4.63
CA VAL A 91 17.46 -11.77 5.58
C VAL A 91 17.17 -12.35 6.96
N GLU A 92 18.15 -13.06 7.52
CA GLU A 92 18.09 -13.59 8.89
C GLU A 92 18.39 -12.50 9.93
#